data_AF-A0A6M1SEL1-F1
#
_entry.id   AF-A0A6M1SEL1-F1
#
_cell.length_a   1.000
_cell.length_b   1.000
_cell.length_c   1.000
_cell.angle_alpha   90.00
_cell.angle_beta   90.00
_cell.angle_gamma   90.00
#
_symmetry.space_group_name_H-M   'P 1'
#
loop_
_entity.id
_entity.type
_entity.pdbx_description
1 polymer ?
#
loop_
_entity_poly.entity_id
_entity_poly.type
_entity_poly.pdbx_seq_one_letter_code
_entity_poly.pdbx_strand_id
1 'polypeptide(L)'
;MLYLKKSVKRRLAVSLGACVLMLIAVGVFGLYHLSKMNDAITRTFEGNVLTLADLGKVNEALLSTRVKITAEQRDRNPASAVTTQQEVAENDAIIDAAWNDYFPQRVSDDVERGIAEEFITSLAVLRAGVDEVNAAMVGNDFDAARRIATTTLRAAYPQVLDALHSLIDLNSAQASASHQQTSHEYVWTRNIVIGVIAGAVFLSVLLAIWLIKGIMTPLGKAQVLANAMAEGKLDNDINITCKDEFGDMLKALKA
;
A
#
# COMPACT_ATOMS: atom_id res chain seq x y z
N MET A 1 -4.21 -26.05 -36.76
CA MET A 1 -4.70 -24.83 -37.46
C MET A 1 -5.61 -25.07 -38.69
N LEU A 2 -5.74 -26.28 -39.27
CA LEU A 2 -6.60 -26.50 -40.46
C LEU A 2 -8.12 -26.54 -40.18
N TYR A 3 -8.56 -26.95 -38.99
CA TYR A 3 -10.00 -27.10 -38.67
C TYR A 3 -10.75 -25.79 -38.35
N LEU A 4 -10.02 -24.70 -38.06
CA LEU A 4 -10.57 -23.35 -37.87
C LEU A 4 -11.07 -22.72 -39.17
N LYS A 5 -10.65 -23.27 -40.32
CA LYS A 5 -11.00 -22.72 -41.63
C LYS A 5 -12.39 -23.13 -42.12
N LYS A 6 -13.06 -24.15 -41.55
CA LYS A 6 -14.31 -24.69 -42.12
C LYS A 6 -15.61 -24.13 -41.54
N SER A 7 -15.63 -23.59 -40.32
CA SER A 7 -16.89 -23.22 -39.66
C SER A 7 -16.91 -21.80 -39.07
N VAL A 8 -17.91 -21.02 -39.46
CA VAL A 8 -18.22 -19.65 -39.00
C VAL A 8 -18.52 -19.65 -37.51
N LYS A 9 -19.29 -20.64 -37.02
CA LYS A 9 -19.57 -20.82 -35.59
C LYS A 9 -18.28 -20.93 -34.77
N ARG A 10 -17.28 -21.68 -35.27
CA ARG A 10 -15.98 -21.82 -34.59
C ARG A 10 -15.17 -20.54 -34.62
N ARG A 11 -15.16 -19.79 -35.73
CA ARG A 11 -14.45 -18.49 -35.80
C ARG A 11 -15.03 -17.51 -34.78
N LEU A 12 -16.36 -17.39 -34.74
CA LEU A 12 -17.06 -16.48 -33.85
C LEU A 12 -16.87 -16.89 -32.37
N ALA A 13 -16.96 -18.18 -32.06
CA ALA A 13 -16.71 -18.70 -30.71
C ALA A 13 -15.26 -18.45 -30.25
N VAL A 14 -14.28 -18.64 -31.13
CA VAL A 14 -12.85 -18.41 -30.79
C VAL A 14 -12.55 -16.93 -30.62
N SER A 15 -13.07 -16.06 -31.48
CA SER A 15 -12.85 -14.62 -31.33
C SER A 15 -13.54 -14.06 -30.08
N LEU A 16 -14.80 -14.44 -29.84
CA LEU A 16 -15.54 -13.97 -28.67
C LEU A 16 -14.94 -14.53 -27.38
N GLY A 17 -14.55 -15.81 -27.38
CA GLY A 17 -13.81 -16.44 -26.28
C GLY A 17 -12.47 -15.76 -26.02
N ALA A 18 -11.71 -15.40 -27.07
CA ALA A 18 -10.46 -14.66 -26.92
C ALA A 18 -10.67 -13.26 -26.31
N CYS A 19 -11.70 -12.52 -26.74
CA CYS A 19 -12.04 -11.23 -26.15
C CYS A 19 -12.41 -11.35 -24.67
N VAL A 20 -13.23 -12.34 -24.30
CA VAL A 20 -13.60 -12.61 -22.90
C VAL A 20 -12.36 -12.96 -22.07
N LEU A 21 -11.47 -13.83 -22.58
CA LEU A 21 -10.23 -14.18 -21.90
C LEU A 21 -9.31 -12.96 -21.71
N MET A 22 -9.20 -12.07 -22.70
CA MET A 22 -8.43 -10.83 -22.56
C MET A 22 -9.02 -9.90 -21.49
N LEU A 23 -10.34 -9.74 -21.45
CA LEU A 23 -11.01 -8.94 -20.42
C LEU A 23 -10.77 -9.51 -19.01
N ILE A 24 -10.88 -10.83 -18.85
CA ILE A 24 -10.60 -11.50 -17.58
C ILE A 24 -9.12 -11.30 -17.21
N ALA A 25 -8.19 -11.47 -18.14
CA ALA A 25 -6.77 -11.29 -17.89
C ALA A 25 -6.45 -9.87 -17.42
N VAL A 26 -6.96 -8.84 -18.13
CA VAL A 26 -6.78 -7.42 -17.74
C VAL A 26 -7.40 -7.16 -16.36
N GLY A 27 -8.61 -7.66 -16.12
CA GLY A 27 -9.30 -7.49 -14.83
C GLY A 27 -8.55 -8.13 -13.67
N VAL A 28 -8.11 -9.38 -13.83
CA VAL A 28 -7.33 -10.10 -12.79
C VAL A 28 -6.00 -9.41 -12.53
N PHE A 29 -5.27 -8.98 -13.58
CA PHE A 29 -4.03 -8.21 -13.40
C PHE A 29 -4.29 -6.89 -12.66
N GLY A 30 -5.33 -6.15 -13.04
CA GLY A 30 -5.70 -4.90 -12.38
C GLY A 30 -5.99 -5.10 -10.89
N LEU A 31 -6.79 -6.10 -10.55
CA LEU A 31 -7.13 -6.42 -9.16
C LEU A 31 -5.92 -6.88 -8.35
N TYR A 32 -5.06 -7.73 -8.92
CA TYR A 32 -3.84 -8.19 -8.26
C TYR A 32 -2.90 -7.04 -7.89
N HIS A 33 -2.67 -6.12 -8.83
CA HIS A 33 -1.82 -4.95 -8.58
C HIS A 33 -2.46 -3.95 -7.62
N LEU A 34 -3.79 -3.79 -7.65
CA LEU A 34 -4.51 -2.97 -6.69
C LEU A 34 -4.37 -3.53 -5.26
N SER A 35 -4.47 -4.85 -5.09
CA SER A 35 -4.25 -5.51 -3.80
C SER A 35 -2.83 -5.29 -3.29
N LYS A 36 -1.82 -5.49 -4.14
CA LYS A 36 -0.40 -5.24 -3.80
C LYS A 36 -0.16 -3.81 -3.34
N MET A 37 -0.78 -2.84 -4.01
CA MET A 37 -0.67 -1.43 -3.64
C MET A 37 -1.34 -1.16 -2.29
N ASN A 38 -2.51 -1.77 -2.03
CA ASN A 38 -3.18 -1.69 -0.74
C ASN A 38 -2.29 -2.24 0.39
N ASP A 39 -1.68 -3.42 0.20
CA ASP A 39 -0.78 -4.03 1.19
C ASP A 39 0.47 -3.15 1.48
N ALA A 40 0.98 -2.44 0.47
CA ALA A 40 2.09 -1.51 0.65
C ALA A 40 1.67 -0.27 1.47
N ILE A 41 0.48 0.26 1.22
CA ILE A 41 -0.09 1.38 1.97
C ILE A 41 -0.33 0.97 3.43
N THR A 42 -0.97 -0.17 3.66
CA THR A 42 -1.25 -0.70 5.01
C THR A 42 0.04 -0.89 5.79
N ARG A 43 1.07 -1.51 5.20
CA ARG A 43 2.38 -1.69 5.87
C ARG A 43 3.05 -0.37 6.24
N THR A 44 2.99 0.65 5.37
CA THR A 44 3.57 1.97 5.66
C THR A 44 2.79 2.67 6.77
N PHE A 45 1.47 2.56 6.76
CA PHE A 45 0.61 3.18 7.76
C PHE A 45 0.78 2.52 9.14
N GLU A 46 0.63 1.20 9.22
CA GLU A 46 0.73 0.45 10.48
C GLU A 46 2.17 0.43 11.01
N GLY A 47 3.16 0.25 10.13
CA GLY A 47 4.56 0.08 10.51
C GLY A 47 5.25 1.39 10.88
N ASN A 48 4.97 2.51 10.19
CA ASN A 48 5.71 3.75 10.42
C ASN A 48 4.84 4.91 10.90
N VAL A 49 3.63 5.11 10.36
CA VAL A 49 2.79 6.27 10.73
C VAL A 49 2.25 6.13 12.14
N LEU A 50 1.67 4.96 12.48
CA LEU A 50 1.21 4.70 13.84
C LEU A 50 2.39 4.69 14.83
N THR A 51 3.51 4.07 14.46
CA THR A 51 4.73 4.08 15.26
C THR A 51 5.19 5.50 15.57
N LEU A 52 5.27 6.37 14.56
CA LEU A 52 5.67 7.77 14.76
C LEU A 52 4.69 8.54 15.65
N ALA A 53 3.38 8.25 15.55
CA ALA A 53 2.37 8.83 16.43
C ALA A 53 2.56 8.38 17.89
N ASP A 54 2.85 7.10 18.13
CA ASP A 54 3.07 6.56 19.46
C ASP A 54 4.38 7.04 20.08
N LEU A 55 5.48 7.08 19.32
CA LEU A 55 6.74 7.69 19.75
C LEU A 55 6.56 9.19 20.03
N GLY A 56 5.68 9.88 19.28
CA GLY A 56 5.28 11.25 19.56
C GLY A 56 4.59 11.42 20.91
N LYS A 57 3.64 10.53 21.26
CA LYS A 57 2.99 10.53 22.59
C LYS A 57 3.99 10.28 23.71
N VAL A 58 4.93 9.35 23.51
CA VAL A 58 6.02 9.07 24.46
C VAL A 58 6.86 10.33 24.69
N ASN A 59 7.25 11.02 23.61
CA ASN A 59 8.03 12.25 23.71
C ASN A 59 7.26 13.35 24.46
N GLU A 60 5.97 13.54 24.14
CA GLU A 60 5.12 14.51 24.81
C GLU A 60 4.99 14.21 26.31
N ALA A 61 4.74 12.96 26.69
CA ALA A 61 4.61 12.53 28.07
C ALA A 61 5.93 12.72 28.86
N LEU A 62 7.08 12.37 28.27
CA LEU A 62 8.40 12.57 28.89
C LEU A 62 8.69 14.06 29.16
N LEU A 63 8.41 14.92 28.18
CA LEU A 63 8.61 16.36 28.31
C LEU A 63 7.60 16.99 29.27
N SER A 64 6.34 16.52 29.28
CA SER A 64 5.31 16.90 30.25
C SER A 64 5.77 16.62 31.68
N THR A 65 6.24 15.39 31.96
CA THR A 65 6.83 15.02 33.26
C THR A 65 7.98 15.95 33.64
N ARG A 66 8.88 16.24 32.69
CA ARG A 66 10.02 17.14 32.94
C ARG A 66 9.58 18.55 33.34
N VAL A 67 8.59 19.11 32.63
CA VAL A 67 8.05 20.44 32.89
C VAL A 67 7.38 20.48 34.26
N LYS A 68 6.54 19.49 34.58
CA LYS A 68 5.82 19.40 35.86
C LYS A 68 6.77 19.32 37.05
N ILE A 69 7.76 18.41 37.00
CA ILE A 69 8.79 18.30 38.05
C ILE A 69 9.58 19.60 38.22
N THR A 70 9.92 20.27 37.12
CA THR A 70 10.67 21.55 37.17
C THR A 70 9.81 22.70 37.70
N ALA A 71 8.50 22.70 37.45
CA ALA A 71 7.56 23.65 38.03
C ALA A 71 7.39 23.41 39.54
N GLU A 72 7.19 22.15 39.95
CA GLU A 72 6.99 21.78 41.35
C GLU A 72 8.19 22.13 42.24
N GLN A 73 9.42 21.92 41.74
CA GLN A 73 10.64 22.34 42.45
C GLN A 73 10.69 23.85 42.73
N ARG A 74 10.02 24.67 41.91
CA ARG A 74 9.95 26.12 42.10
C ARG A 74 8.85 26.53 43.06
N ASP A 75 7.73 25.81 43.05
CA ASP A 75 6.60 26.07 43.96
C ASP A 75 6.96 25.72 45.42
N ARG A 76 7.80 24.70 45.62
CA ARG A 76 8.26 24.23 46.94
C ARG A 76 7.10 23.96 47.91
N ASN A 77 6.05 23.31 47.41
CA ASN A 77 4.84 23.00 48.18
C ASN A 77 4.58 21.47 48.18
N PRO A 78 4.69 20.78 49.33
CA PRO A 78 4.49 19.34 49.39
C PRO A 78 3.09 18.87 48.97
N ALA A 79 2.06 19.71 49.12
CA ALA A 79 0.69 19.34 48.76
C ALA A 79 0.50 19.28 47.24
N SER A 80 1.07 20.22 46.48
CA SER A 80 1.08 20.18 45.01
C SER A 80 2.00 19.06 44.49
N ALA A 81 3.08 18.73 45.21
CA ALA A 81 3.95 17.62 44.85
C ALA A 81 3.22 16.26 44.81
N VAL A 82 2.21 16.05 45.66
CA VAL A 82 1.35 14.85 45.61
C VAL A 82 0.52 14.82 44.32
N THR A 83 -0.03 15.97 43.90
CA THR A 83 -0.74 16.08 42.62
C THR A 83 0.20 15.84 41.45
N THR A 84 1.39 16.46 41.45
CA THR A 84 2.42 16.25 40.43
C THR A 84 2.82 14.77 40.33
N GLN A 85 2.94 14.06 41.45
CA GLN A 85 3.20 12.61 41.45
C GLN A 85 2.10 11.82 40.71
N GLN A 86 0.82 12.17 40.87
CA GLN A 86 -0.28 11.52 40.16
C GLN A 86 -0.20 11.79 38.65
N GLU A 87 0.04 13.03 38.26
CA GLU A 87 0.19 13.41 36.85
C GLU A 87 1.40 12.74 36.18
N VAL A 88 2.49 12.51 36.92
CA VAL A 88 3.64 11.72 36.44
C VAL A 88 3.24 10.27 36.20
N ALA A 89 2.47 9.66 37.12
CA ALA A 89 1.98 8.29 36.94
C ALA A 89 1.03 8.17 35.73
N GLU A 90 0.22 9.19 35.45
CA GLU A 90 -0.61 9.26 34.24
C GLU A 90 0.25 9.31 32.96
N ASN A 91 1.29 10.14 32.95
CA ASN A 91 2.24 10.19 31.84
C ASN A 91 2.96 8.85 31.65
N ASP A 92 3.34 8.16 32.74
CA ASP A 92 3.96 6.84 32.67
C ASP A 92 3.02 5.79 32.07
N ALA A 93 1.73 5.84 32.41
CA ALA A 93 0.73 4.96 31.79
C ALA A 93 0.56 5.23 30.28
N ILE A 94 0.63 6.50 29.85
CA ILE A 94 0.63 6.87 28.43
C ILE A 94 1.86 6.30 27.72
N ILE A 95 3.04 6.45 28.32
CA ILE A 95 4.30 5.92 27.79
C ILE A 95 4.20 4.39 27.66
N ASP A 96 3.75 3.69 28.71
CA ASP A 96 3.67 2.23 28.71
C ASP A 96 2.67 1.71 27.67
N ALA A 97 1.51 2.37 27.54
CA ALA A 97 0.51 1.99 26.54
C ALA A 97 1.03 2.17 25.11
N ALA A 98 1.63 3.33 24.81
CA ALA A 98 2.22 3.61 23.50
C ALA A 98 3.40 2.66 23.19
N TRP A 99 4.24 2.40 24.19
CA TRP A 99 5.40 1.55 24.04
C TRP A 99 5.04 0.08 23.83
N ASN A 100 4.03 -0.45 24.53
CA ASN A 100 3.58 -1.84 24.38
C ASN A 100 2.92 -2.12 23.02
N ASP A 101 2.27 -1.11 22.42
CA ASP A 101 1.73 -1.22 21.06
C ASP A 101 2.88 -1.25 20.03
N TYR A 102 3.96 -0.51 20.29
CA TYR A 102 5.13 -0.42 19.41
C TYR A 102 6.06 -1.63 19.52
N PHE A 103 6.57 -1.91 20.71
CA PHE A 103 7.59 -2.93 20.96
C PHE A 103 6.98 -4.18 21.64
N PRO A 104 7.27 -5.40 21.16
CA PRO A 104 8.20 -5.73 20.07
C PRO A 104 7.54 -5.84 18.68
N GLN A 105 6.24 -5.56 18.55
CA GLN A 105 5.42 -6.01 17.40
C GLN A 105 5.69 -5.27 16.10
N ARG A 106 5.97 -3.96 16.17
CA ARG A 106 6.15 -3.09 14.99
C ARG A 106 7.61 -2.81 14.65
N VAL A 107 8.55 -3.40 15.38
CA VAL A 107 9.99 -3.30 15.12
C VAL A 107 10.37 -4.11 13.89
N SER A 108 10.96 -3.42 12.92
CA SER A 108 11.21 -3.92 11.56
C SER A 108 12.59 -4.56 11.37
N ASP A 109 13.61 -4.10 12.09
CA ASP A 109 14.99 -4.57 11.95
C ASP A 109 15.75 -4.66 13.29
N ASP A 110 16.94 -5.26 13.25
CA ASP A 110 17.77 -5.47 14.44
C ASP A 110 18.38 -4.17 14.99
N VAL A 111 18.54 -3.15 14.15
CA VAL A 111 19.05 -1.84 14.56
C VAL A 111 17.99 -1.11 15.39
N GLU A 112 16.76 -1.07 14.89
CA GLU A 112 15.59 -0.54 15.59
C GLU A 112 15.37 -1.26 16.92
N ARG A 113 15.53 -2.59 16.95
CA ARG A 113 15.44 -3.37 18.19
C ARG A 113 16.49 -2.95 19.21
N GLY A 114 17.74 -2.80 18.79
CA GLY A 114 18.82 -2.37 19.68
C GLY A 114 18.56 -0.99 20.30
N ILE A 115 18.10 -0.02 19.49
CA ILE A 115 17.76 1.32 19.98
C ILE A 115 16.53 1.27 20.91
N ALA A 116 15.55 0.42 20.63
CA ALA A 116 14.39 0.24 21.49
C ALA A 116 14.75 -0.37 22.87
N GLU A 117 15.68 -1.33 22.90
CA GLU A 117 16.20 -1.89 24.15
C GLU A 117 16.99 -0.84 24.97
N GLU A 118 17.77 0.01 24.29
CA GLU A 118 18.45 1.15 24.91
C GLU A 118 17.44 2.17 25.49
N PHE A 119 16.36 2.46 24.76
CA PHE A 119 15.28 3.32 25.26
C PHE A 119 14.65 2.77 26.54
N ILE A 120 14.28 1.47 26.60
CA ILE A 120 13.68 0.88 27.81
C ILE A 120 14.65 0.95 28.99
N THR A 121 15.92 0.67 28.74
CA THR A 121 16.97 0.69 29.78
C THR A 121 17.15 2.11 30.33
N SER A 122 17.25 3.11 29.46
CA SER A 122 17.39 4.51 29.86
C SER A 122 16.10 5.09 30.48
N LEU A 123 14.92 4.65 30.04
CA LEU A 123 13.64 5.01 30.64
C LEU A 123 13.54 4.51 32.08
N ALA A 124 13.98 3.28 32.36
CA ALA A 124 13.97 2.74 33.72
C ALA A 124 14.86 3.57 34.68
N VAL A 125 16.04 3.98 34.20
CA VAL A 125 16.95 4.88 34.97
C VAL A 125 16.30 6.24 35.20
N LEU A 126 15.65 6.80 34.18
CA LEU A 126 14.94 8.08 34.30
C LEU A 126 13.80 7.99 35.33
N ARG A 127 12.95 6.95 35.24
CA ARG A 127 11.82 6.74 36.16
C ARG A 127 12.28 6.62 37.61
N ALA A 128 13.33 5.85 37.88
CA ALA A 128 13.90 5.76 39.22
C ALA A 128 14.33 7.13 39.76
N GLY A 129 15.00 7.95 38.94
CA GLY A 129 15.38 9.31 39.33
C GLY A 129 14.17 10.25 39.52
N VAL A 130 13.10 10.06 38.74
CA VAL A 130 11.85 10.82 38.87
C VAL A 130 11.14 10.46 40.18
N ASP A 131 11.10 9.18 40.53
CA ASP A 131 10.54 8.70 41.79
C ASP A 131 11.29 9.27 43.00
N GLU A 132 12.63 9.26 42.96
CA GLU A 132 13.46 9.86 44.01
C GLU A 132 13.21 11.37 44.17
N VAL A 133 13.10 12.11 43.06
CA VAL A 133 12.79 13.56 43.10
C VAL A 133 11.39 13.80 43.66
N ASN A 134 10.38 13.04 43.23
CA ASN A 134 9.02 13.17 43.74
C ASN A 134 8.94 12.84 45.23
N ALA A 135 9.59 11.76 45.68
CA ALA A 135 9.64 11.39 47.10
C ALA A 135 10.27 12.49 47.96
N ALA A 136 11.35 13.13 47.48
CA ALA A 136 11.97 14.26 48.17
C ALA A 136 11.03 15.49 48.24
N MET A 137 10.32 15.83 47.15
CA MET A 137 9.37 16.95 47.14
C MET A 137 8.17 16.70 48.07
N VAL A 138 7.59 15.51 48.05
CA VAL A 138 6.50 15.11 48.97
C VAL A 138 6.98 15.10 50.43
N GLY A 139 8.23 14.71 50.67
CA GLY A 139 8.89 14.77 51.98
C GLY A 139 9.29 16.18 52.43
N ASN A 140 8.96 17.22 51.66
CA ASN A 140 9.35 18.62 51.90
C ASN A 140 10.87 18.89 51.86
N ASP A 141 11.67 18.00 51.27
CA ASP A 141 13.10 18.17 51.05
C ASP A 141 13.38 18.62 49.60
N PHE A 142 13.02 19.87 49.32
CA PHE A 142 13.20 20.46 47.99
C PHE A 142 14.69 20.70 47.63
N ASP A 143 15.57 20.73 48.62
CA ASP A 143 17.01 20.87 48.37
C ASP A 143 17.59 19.54 47.90
N ALA A 144 17.14 18.40 48.45
CA ALA A 144 17.42 17.08 47.88
C ALA A 144 16.82 16.90 46.49
N ALA A 145 15.55 17.27 46.30
CA ALA A 145 14.90 17.23 44.99
C ALA A 145 15.70 18.01 43.94
N ARG A 146 16.19 19.19 44.29
CA ARG A 146 17.04 20.02 43.41
C ARG A 146 18.36 19.33 43.08
N ARG A 147 19.03 18.72 44.07
CA ARG A 147 20.29 17.98 43.84
C ARG A 147 20.07 16.83 42.85
N ILE A 148 19.08 15.98 43.10
CA ILE A 148 18.77 14.82 42.23
C ILE A 148 18.39 15.31 40.81
N ALA A 149 17.60 16.37 40.70
CA ALA A 149 17.23 16.93 39.40
C ALA A 149 18.43 17.48 38.60
N THR A 150 19.38 18.13 39.28
CA THR A 150 20.57 18.70 38.62
C THR A 150 21.69 17.70 38.36
N THR A 151 21.60 16.49 38.91
CA THR A 151 22.60 15.42 38.77
C THR A 151 21.99 14.24 38.00
N THR A 152 21.21 13.39 38.68
CA THR A 152 20.58 12.19 38.13
C THR A 152 19.69 12.50 36.93
N LEU A 153 18.68 13.36 37.07
CA LEU A 153 17.75 13.64 35.95
C LEU A 153 18.45 14.39 34.81
N ARG A 154 19.41 15.27 35.11
CA ARG A 154 20.18 15.99 34.10
C ARG A 154 20.98 15.05 33.20
N ALA A 155 21.46 13.93 33.72
CA ALA A 155 22.16 12.91 32.96
C ALA A 155 21.20 11.92 32.26
N ALA A 156 20.09 11.55 32.90
CA ALA A 156 19.16 10.54 32.38
C ALA A 156 18.28 11.04 31.22
N TYR A 157 17.80 12.29 31.27
CA TYR A 157 16.91 12.82 30.21
C TYR A 157 17.54 12.81 28.80
N PRO A 158 18.79 13.25 28.60
CA PRO A 158 19.43 13.15 27.29
C PRO A 158 19.48 11.71 26.76
N GLN A 159 19.84 10.73 27.60
CA GLN A 159 19.95 9.34 27.18
C GLN A 159 18.62 8.78 26.64
N VAL A 160 17.52 9.00 27.37
CA VAL A 160 16.21 8.49 26.92
C VAL A 160 15.69 9.24 25.70
N LEU A 161 15.92 10.56 25.62
CA LEU A 161 15.44 11.38 24.50
C LEU A 161 16.26 11.13 23.23
N ASP A 162 17.57 10.90 23.35
CA ASP A 162 18.44 10.59 22.20
C ASP A 162 18.06 9.22 21.61
N ALA A 163 17.80 8.21 22.45
CA ALA A 163 17.30 6.91 21.99
C ALA A 163 15.92 7.05 21.32
N LEU A 164 15.00 7.82 21.92
CA LEU A 164 13.66 8.07 21.35
C LEU A 164 13.72 8.83 20.02
N HIS A 165 14.53 9.88 19.92
CA HIS A 165 14.71 10.62 18.67
C HIS A 165 15.38 9.76 17.60
N SER A 166 16.33 8.89 17.97
CA SER A 166 16.93 7.94 17.04
C SER A 166 15.88 6.98 16.46
N LEU A 167 14.92 6.52 17.27
CA LEU A 167 13.79 5.71 16.77
C LEU A 167 12.86 6.50 15.84
N ILE A 168 12.58 7.76 16.18
CA ILE A 168 11.76 8.67 15.36
C ILE A 168 12.42 8.90 14.00
N ASP A 169 13.72 9.22 13.99
CA ASP A 169 14.49 9.47 12.78
C ASP A 169 14.59 8.21 11.90
N LEU A 170 14.83 7.06 12.53
CA LEU A 170 14.86 5.77 11.82
C LEU A 170 13.51 5.46 11.17
N ASN A 171 12.40 5.57 11.90
CA ASN A 171 11.07 5.33 11.37
C ASN A 171 10.69 6.33 10.27
N SER A 172 11.08 7.60 10.41
CA SER A 172 10.90 8.63 9.39
C SER A 172 11.68 8.31 8.10
N ALA A 173 12.92 7.83 8.25
CA ALA A 173 13.77 7.40 7.13
C ALA A 173 13.19 6.16 6.43
N GLN A 174 12.72 5.16 7.19
CA GLN A 174 12.07 3.97 6.66
C GLN A 174 10.78 4.29 5.92
N ALA A 175 9.94 5.19 6.45
CA ALA A 175 8.73 5.67 5.79
C ALA A 175 9.06 6.37 4.46
N SER A 176 10.09 7.23 4.47
CA SER A 176 10.55 7.96 3.29
C SER A 176 11.09 7.02 2.21
N ALA A 177 11.89 6.02 2.60
CA ALA A 177 12.40 4.99 1.71
C ALA A 177 11.26 4.14 1.11
N SER A 178 10.28 3.74 1.93
CA SER A 178 9.09 3.00 1.50
C SER A 178 8.24 3.79 0.51
N HIS A 179 8.12 5.11 0.71
CA HIS A 179 7.43 6.00 -0.22
C HIS A 179 8.15 6.06 -1.58
N GLN A 180 9.47 6.26 -1.58
CA GLN A 180 10.26 6.28 -2.82
C GLN A 180 10.15 4.96 -3.58
N GLN A 181 10.31 3.82 -2.89
CA GLN A 181 10.17 2.50 -3.47
C GLN A 181 8.77 2.28 -4.09
N THR A 182 7.72 2.62 -3.35
CA THR A 182 6.33 2.49 -3.82
C THR A 182 6.05 3.38 -5.03
N SER A 183 6.67 4.57 -5.10
CA SER A 183 6.52 5.47 -6.26
C SER A 183 7.13 4.89 -7.53
N HIS A 184 8.30 4.25 -7.44
CA HIS A 184 8.94 3.57 -8.56
C HIS A 184 8.13 2.34 -9.00
N GLU A 185 7.67 1.53 -8.04
CA GLU A 185 6.82 0.37 -8.30
C GLU A 185 5.49 0.76 -8.94
N TYR A 186 4.92 1.91 -8.55
CA TYR A 186 3.71 2.45 -9.17
C TYR A 186 3.93 2.78 -10.65
N VAL A 187 5.00 3.50 -11.00
CA VAL A 187 5.30 3.86 -12.40
C VAL A 187 5.53 2.61 -13.24
N TRP A 188 6.29 1.65 -12.71
CA TRP A 188 6.55 0.38 -13.37
C TRP A 188 5.26 -0.43 -13.60
N THR A 189 4.45 -0.59 -12.56
CA THR A 189 3.16 -1.30 -12.62
C THR A 189 2.21 -0.63 -13.60
N ARG A 190 2.12 0.70 -13.57
CA ARG A 190 1.31 1.48 -14.52
C ARG A 190 1.72 1.20 -15.95
N ASN A 191 3.02 1.21 -16.25
CA ASN A 191 3.53 0.94 -17.59
C ASN A 191 3.23 -0.50 -18.05
N ILE A 192 3.31 -1.49 -17.15
CA ILE A 192 2.91 -2.87 -17.44
C ILE A 192 1.42 -2.94 -17.79
N VAL A 193 0.55 -2.33 -16.96
CA VAL A 193 -0.91 -2.32 -17.20
C VAL A 193 -1.24 -1.66 -18.53
N ILE A 194 -0.62 -0.52 -18.85
CA ILE A 194 -0.77 0.14 -20.15
C ILE A 194 -0.32 -0.78 -21.29
N GLY A 195 0.81 -1.47 -21.14
CA GLY A 195 1.31 -2.42 -22.13
C GLY A 195 0.36 -3.60 -22.36
N VAL A 196 -0.21 -4.16 -21.30
CA VAL A 196 -1.20 -5.25 -21.37
C VAL A 196 -2.47 -4.78 -22.06
N ILE A 197 -2.98 -3.58 -21.73
CA ILE A 197 -4.15 -2.99 -22.40
C ILE A 197 -3.85 -2.75 -23.89
N ALA A 198 -2.72 -2.15 -24.22
CA ALA A 198 -2.32 -1.88 -25.60
C ALA A 198 -2.20 -3.18 -26.41
N GLY A 199 -1.62 -4.24 -25.82
CA GLY A 199 -1.53 -5.57 -26.44
C GLY A 199 -2.91 -6.21 -26.66
N ALA A 200 -3.81 -6.12 -25.68
CA ALA A 200 -5.17 -6.62 -25.79
C ALA A 200 -5.97 -5.88 -26.90
N VAL A 201 -5.84 -4.55 -26.97
CA VAL A 201 -6.45 -3.74 -28.04
C VAL A 201 -5.88 -4.13 -29.40
N PHE A 202 -4.55 -4.23 -29.52
CA PHE A 202 -3.89 -4.62 -30.77
C PHE A 202 -4.36 -6.00 -31.27
N LEU A 203 -4.41 -7.00 -30.39
CA LEU A 203 -4.92 -8.33 -30.72
C LEU A 203 -6.40 -8.32 -31.07
N SER A 204 -7.20 -7.50 -30.39
CA SER A 204 -8.63 -7.33 -30.69
C SER A 204 -8.84 -6.74 -32.09
N VAL A 205 -8.02 -5.76 -32.50
CA VAL A 205 -8.04 -5.20 -33.85
C VAL A 205 -7.66 -6.26 -34.90
N LEU A 206 -6.63 -7.07 -34.64
CA LEU A 206 -6.24 -8.16 -35.54
C LEU A 206 -7.36 -9.21 -35.69
N LEU A 207 -8.01 -9.58 -34.58
CA LEU A 207 -9.17 -10.48 -34.58
C LEU A 207 -10.34 -9.88 -35.36
N ALA A 208 -10.62 -8.59 -35.19
CA ALA A 208 -11.67 -7.89 -35.92
C ALA A 208 -11.40 -7.91 -37.44
N ILE A 209 -10.19 -7.60 -37.88
CA ILE A 209 -9.80 -7.65 -39.30
C ILE A 209 -9.94 -9.08 -39.84
N TRP A 210 -9.52 -10.08 -39.06
CA TRP A 210 -9.64 -11.50 -39.44
C TRP A 210 -11.10 -11.95 -39.61
N LEU A 211 -12.00 -11.52 -38.71
CA LEU A 211 -13.44 -11.79 -38.82
C LEU A 211 -14.07 -11.04 -40.00
N ILE A 212 -13.75 -9.77 -40.21
CA ILE A 212 -14.30 -8.96 -41.31
C ILE A 212 -13.95 -9.63 -42.65
N LYS A 213 -12.69 -9.99 -42.86
CA LYS A 213 -12.25 -10.69 -44.09
C LYS A 213 -12.85 -12.10 -44.22
N GLY A 214 -13.07 -12.79 -43.10
CA GLY A 214 -13.54 -14.17 -43.10
C GLY A 214 -15.06 -14.37 -43.10
N ILE A 215 -15.85 -13.36 -42.73
CA ILE A 215 -17.32 -13.48 -42.55
C ILE A 215 -18.05 -12.36 -43.29
N MET A 216 -17.70 -11.09 -43.00
CA MET A 216 -18.43 -9.94 -43.55
C MET A 216 -18.23 -9.83 -45.07
N THR A 217 -17.00 -10.04 -45.57
CA THR A 217 -16.72 -9.96 -47.01
C THR A 217 -17.44 -11.04 -47.84
N PRO A 218 -17.42 -12.34 -47.47
CA PRO A 218 -18.18 -13.37 -48.20
C PRO A 218 -19.70 -13.15 -48.13
N LEU A 219 -20.22 -12.72 -46.99
CA LEU A 219 -21.64 -12.43 -46.81
C LEU A 219 -22.09 -11.28 -47.73
N GLY A 220 -21.31 -10.21 -47.82
CA GLY A 220 -21.59 -9.10 -48.75
C GLY A 220 -21.61 -9.55 -50.21
N LYS A 221 -20.67 -10.42 -50.62
CA LYS A 221 -20.69 -11.01 -51.98
C LYS A 221 -21.94 -11.84 -52.24
N ALA A 222 -22.39 -12.63 -51.27
CA ALA A 222 -23.60 -13.42 -51.40
C ALA A 222 -24.85 -12.55 -51.52
N GLN A 223 -24.94 -11.46 -50.75
CA GLN A 223 -26.04 -10.51 -50.82
C GLN A 223 -26.12 -9.84 -52.21
N VAL A 224 -24.97 -9.43 -52.76
CA VAL A 224 -24.89 -8.86 -54.12
C VAL A 224 -25.36 -9.86 -55.17
N LEU A 225 -24.93 -11.13 -55.07
CA LEU A 225 -25.36 -12.19 -56.00
C LEU A 225 -26.88 -12.42 -55.93
N ALA A 226 -27.42 -12.55 -54.73
CA ALA A 226 -28.85 -12.79 -54.52
C ALA A 226 -29.71 -11.65 -55.07
N ASN A 227 -29.29 -10.39 -54.87
CA ASN A 227 -29.97 -9.24 -55.45
C ASN A 227 -29.91 -9.25 -56.99
N ALA A 228 -28.75 -9.57 -57.57
CA ALA A 228 -28.63 -9.63 -59.03
C ALA A 228 -29.48 -10.75 -59.65
N MET A 229 -29.61 -11.90 -58.97
CA MET A 229 -30.52 -12.97 -59.36
C MET A 229 -31.99 -12.55 -59.26
N ALA A 230 -32.38 -11.82 -58.22
CA ALA A 230 -33.73 -11.27 -58.08
C ALA A 230 -34.07 -10.25 -59.19
N GLU A 231 -33.07 -9.54 -59.71
CA GLU A 231 -33.17 -8.66 -60.88
C GLU A 231 -33.13 -9.41 -62.23
N GLY A 232 -33.04 -10.75 -62.23
CA GLY A 232 -33.01 -11.57 -63.45
C GLY A 232 -31.64 -11.69 -64.12
N LYS A 233 -30.56 -11.23 -63.48
CA LYS A 233 -29.18 -11.35 -63.99
C LYS A 233 -28.54 -12.64 -63.45
N LEU A 234 -28.55 -13.68 -64.26
CA LEU A 234 -28.04 -15.02 -63.89
C LEU A 234 -26.55 -15.24 -64.25
N ASP A 235 -25.97 -14.42 -65.12
CA ASP A 235 -24.59 -14.56 -65.60
C ASP A 235 -23.60 -13.67 -64.81
N ASN A 236 -23.52 -13.87 -63.50
CA ASN A 236 -22.60 -13.12 -62.63
C ASN A 236 -21.32 -13.91 -62.34
N ASP A 237 -20.17 -13.43 -62.79
CA ASP A 237 -18.89 -14.03 -62.45
C ASP A 237 -18.41 -13.59 -61.06
N ILE A 238 -18.70 -14.41 -60.06
CA ILE A 238 -18.16 -14.22 -58.70
C ILE A 238 -16.96 -15.13 -58.48
N ASN A 239 -15.83 -14.51 -58.14
CA ASN A 239 -14.63 -15.21 -57.70
C ASN A 239 -14.79 -15.69 -56.24
N ILE A 240 -15.06 -17.00 -56.10
CA ILE A 240 -15.24 -17.70 -54.82
C ILE A 240 -13.86 -18.12 -54.28
N THR A 241 -13.30 -17.28 -53.43
CA THR A 241 -12.01 -17.53 -52.77
C THR A 241 -12.13 -18.22 -51.40
N CYS A 242 -13.34 -18.30 -50.84
CA CYS A 242 -13.57 -18.88 -49.51
C CYS A 242 -13.80 -20.40 -49.57
N LYS A 243 -13.32 -21.11 -48.54
CA LYS A 243 -13.39 -22.59 -48.41
C LYS A 243 -14.14 -23.04 -47.14
N ASP A 244 -14.95 -22.15 -46.58
CA ASP A 244 -15.83 -22.36 -45.42
C ASP A 244 -17.30 -22.47 -45.85
N GLU A 245 -18.20 -22.56 -44.87
CA GLU A 245 -19.67 -22.57 -45.05
C GLU A 245 -20.17 -21.49 -46.04
N PHE A 246 -19.55 -20.30 -46.08
CA PHE A 246 -19.91 -19.26 -47.06
C PHE A 246 -19.39 -19.55 -48.47
N GLY A 247 -18.22 -20.18 -48.59
CA GLY A 247 -17.72 -20.67 -49.87
C GLY A 247 -18.61 -21.75 -50.47
N ASP A 248 -19.11 -22.66 -49.63
CA ASP A 248 -20.04 -23.71 -50.07
C ASP A 248 -21.42 -23.11 -50.44
N MET A 249 -21.90 -22.14 -49.68
CA MET A 249 -23.13 -21.39 -50.01
C MET A 249 -23.00 -20.62 -51.33
N LEU A 250 -21.90 -19.88 -51.54
CA LEU A 250 -21.66 -19.14 -52.78
C LEU A 250 -21.55 -20.06 -54.00
N LYS A 251 -20.99 -21.26 -53.85
CA LYS A 251 -20.96 -22.27 -54.93
C LYS A 251 -22.36 -22.78 -55.26
N ALA A 252 -23.17 -23.04 -54.23
CA ALA A 252 -24.55 -23.49 -54.41
C ALA A 252 -25.43 -22.44 -55.09
N LEU A 253 -25.20 -21.14 -54.85
CA LEU A 253 -25.91 -20.04 -55.51
C LEU A 253 -25.45 -19.79 -56.96
N LYS A 254 -24.24 -20.22 -57.33
CA LYS A 254 -23.72 -20.12 -58.71
C LYS A 254 -24.17 -21.28 -59.61
N ALA A 255 -24.55 -22.41 -59.01
CA ALA A 255 -25.00 -23.61 -59.70
C ALA A 255 -26.47 -23.48 -60.13
#